data_AF-A0A3G4W6L1-F1
#
_entry.id   AF-A0A3G4W6L1-F1
#
_cell.length_a   1.000
_cell.length_b   1.000
_cell.length_c   1.000
_cell.angle_alpha   90.00
_cell.angle_beta   90.00
_cell.angle_gamma   90.00
#
_symmetry.space_group_name_H-M   'P 1'
#
loop_
_entity.id
_entity.type
_entity.pdbx_description
1 polymer ?
#
loop_
_entity_poly.entity_id
_entity_poly.type
_entity_poly.pdbx_seq_one_letter_code
_entity_poly.pdbx_strand_id
1 'polypeptide(L)'
;MFHAEHAEWGQVHSYLPDLGCGRAWGDVYKVKPSQLTCGGCGWPMHARLSRRRAPHFAHQPGAPEDCPVGEESPDHLYLKWCLVTAAREAGAVAEAEVPGPGGVWRADVLASGAGGKWRIALEAQLAAITADDIRGRSERMLEDGVPSVWFSYRRAPWLGVVPSVRVGEVHDVVMVVEGLARFAAGEWVKGGPMTLVEFLRRVFSGQVVSYSPERRAEGLVLDVLWVDSRCLRAAADYRESEESARAREEAEERRALEASQVADARCWQEDALLGARLDEEEQVAGPSWRLSDAEERRLRLQQITRRMVRQILAVVERKRRAAGVPLPCLGAAGEDTAGWAMDVLQQKGFRADHVGRSMGDARYAGGVPLMGEAAHPVAVIDPHPAQAGSRVLAASVLVFTTWELRTRFLAQAPPPPWDVSDRYVTLTLDFNPPAPVPTLLKVSIPQQPTASARRAGPCACEAPSLLAVFPDGVEVVEPCEENTPASAFLTARCQDCGGLYQGPWRRSPARV
;
A
#
# COMPACT_ATOMS: atom_id res chain seq x y z
N MET A 1 -33.38 -28.96 15.86
CA MET A 1 -33.70 -29.53 14.53
C MET A 1 -34.94 -28.89 13.95
N PHE A 2 -35.06 -28.85 12.62
CA PHE A 2 -36.18 -28.26 11.89
C PHE A 2 -37.26 -29.24 11.44
N HIS A 3 -37.03 -30.54 11.54
CA HIS A 3 -38.00 -31.57 11.20
C HIS A 3 -38.16 -32.57 12.36
N ALA A 4 -39.33 -33.20 12.43
CA ALA A 4 -39.64 -34.31 13.31
C ALA A 4 -40.73 -35.16 12.65
N GLU A 5 -40.90 -36.40 13.09
CA GLU A 5 -41.99 -37.27 12.66
C GLU A 5 -43.14 -37.15 13.67
N HIS A 6 -44.33 -36.80 13.20
CA HIS A 6 -45.55 -36.82 13.99
C HIS A 6 -46.29 -38.14 13.77
N ALA A 7 -46.76 -38.77 14.85
CA ALA A 7 -47.39 -40.10 14.80
C ALA A 7 -48.54 -40.22 13.77
N GLU A 8 -49.33 -39.15 13.60
CA GLU A 8 -50.48 -39.14 12.68
C GLU A 8 -50.25 -38.37 11.37
N TRP A 9 -49.37 -37.36 11.38
CA TRP A 9 -49.26 -36.40 10.26
C TRP A 9 -48.03 -36.68 9.41
N GLY A 10 -47.18 -37.63 9.81
CA GLY A 10 -45.88 -37.86 9.21
C GLY A 10 -44.93 -36.71 9.52
N GLN A 11 -44.06 -36.42 8.56
CA GLN A 11 -43.01 -35.42 8.74
C GLN A 11 -43.58 -34.01 8.89
N VAL A 12 -43.14 -33.30 9.93
CA VAL A 12 -43.49 -31.90 10.21
C VAL A 12 -42.25 -31.03 10.25
N HIS A 13 -42.39 -29.76 9.85
CA HIS A 13 -41.29 -28.80 9.75
C HIS A 13 -41.53 -27.54 10.58
N SER A 14 -40.67 -27.26 11.55
CA SER A 14 -40.87 -26.13 12.47
C SER A 14 -40.68 -24.75 11.83
N TYR A 15 -40.02 -24.66 10.67
CA TYR A 15 -39.82 -23.43 9.92
C TYR A 15 -40.98 -23.10 8.95
N LEU A 16 -41.98 -23.99 8.84
CA LEU A 16 -43.20 -23.73 8.09
C LEU A 16 -44.30 -23.21 9.03
N PRO A 17 -45.07 -22.19 8.62
CA PRO A 17 -46.12 -21.63 9.47
C PRO A 17 -47.22 -22.65 9.79
N ASP A 18 -47.43 -23.62 8.90
CA ASP A 18 -48.43 -24.67 8.98
C ASP A 18 -47.81 -26.07 9.17
N LEU A 19 -46.57 -26.12 9.68
CA LEU A 19 -45.79 -27.35 9.87
C LEU A 19 -45.55 -28.18 8.58
N GLY A 20 -45.95 -27.69 7.40
CA GLY A 20 -45.95 -28.44 6.15
C GLY A 20 -47.12 -29.41 6.00
N CYS A 21 -48.06 -29.44 6.93
CA CYS A 21 -49.21 -30.34 6.93
C CYS A 21 -50.54 -29.65 7.25
N GLY A 22 -50.61 -28.32 7.13
CA GLY A 22 -51.81 -27.53 7.43
C GLY A 22 -52.11 -27.36 8.93
N ARG A 23 -51.17 -27.71 9.81
CA ARG A 23 -51.33 -27.66 11.29
C ARG A 23 -50.56 -26.49 11.88
N ALA A 24 -51.12 -25.85 12.90
CA ALA A 24 -50.46 -24.72 13.54
C ALA A 24 -49.33 -25.18 14.48
N TRP A 25 -48.32 -24.33 14.70
CA TRP A 25 -47.26 -24.59 15.70
C TRP A 25 -47.82 -24.92 17.09
N GLY A 26 -48.96 -24.31 17.47
CA GLY A 26 -49.64 -24.58 18.73
C GLY A 26 -50.12 -26.03 18.89
N ASP A 27 -50.31 -26.75 17.79
CA ASP A 27 -50.79 -28.14 17.80
C ASP A 27 -49.70 -29.14 18.25
N VAL A 28 -48.43 -28.71 18.26
CA VAL A 28 -47.29 -29.53 18.74
C VAL A 28 -46.56 -28.88 19.92
N TYR A 29 -46.65 -27.56 20.07
CA TYR A 29 -45.93 -26.81 21.09
C TYR A 29 -46.57 -26.95 22.47
N LYS A 30 -45.77 -27.41 23.44
CA LYS A 30 -46.20 -27.69 24.83
C LYS A 30 -47.28 -28.78 24.97
N VAL A 31 -47.50 -29.59 23.95
CA VAL A 31 -48.41 -30.74 24.00
C VAL A 31 -47.79 -31.90 24.80
N LYS A 32 -48.59 -32.54 25.66
CA LYS A 32 -48.19 -33.68 26.49
C LYS A 32 -49.25 -34.79 26.43
N PRO A 33 -48.87 -36.08 26.25
CA PRO A 33 -47.53 -36.53 25.88
C PRO A 33 -47.13 -36.00 24.49
N SER A 34 -45.82 -35.91 24.23
CA SER A 34 -45.37 -35.50 22.90
C SER A 34 -45.68 -36.59 21.89
N GLN A 35 -46.22 -36.20 20.73
CA GLN A 35 -46.48 -37.09 19.60
C GLN A 35 -45.38 -37.03 18.53
N LEU A 36 -44.26 -36.38 18.86
CA LEU A 36 -43.12 -36.16 17.97
C LEU A 36 -41.99 -37.15 18.27
N THR A 37 -41.39 -37.70 17.22
CA THR A 37 -40.18 -38.54 17.27
C THR A 37 -39.13 -38.02 16.30
N CYS A 38 -37.87 -38.37 16.58
CA CYS A 38 -36.75 -38.05 15.71
C CYS A 38 -36.75 -38.97 14.49
N GLY A 39 -36.70 -38.41 13.28
CA GLY A 39 -36.61 -39.21 12.04
C GLY A 39 -35.31 -40.02 11.91
N GLY A 40 -34.27 -39.69 12.68
CA GLY A 40 -33.00 -40.42 12.67
C GLY A 40 -32.96 -41.58 13.66
N CYS A 41 -33.17 -41.30 14.96
CA CYS A 41 -33.05 -42.31 16.02
C CYS A 41 -34.40 -42.83 16.56
N GLY A 42 -35.53 -42.30 16.10
CA GLY A 42 -36.86 -42.63 16.61
C GLY A 42 -37.17 -42.10 18.02
N TRP A 43 -36.20 -41.47 18.69
CA TRP A 43 -36.37 -41.01 20.07
C TRP A 43 -37.43 -39.91 20.18
N PRO A 44 -38.25 -39.90 21.25
CA PRO A 44 -39.21 -38.83 21.46
C PRO A 44 -38.58 -37.44 21.43
N MET A 45 -39.29 -36.50 20.83
CA MET A 45 -38.88 -35.09 20.73
C MET A 45 -39.89 -34.18 21.43
N HIS A 46 -39.53 -32.91 21.60
CA HIS A 46 -40.41 -31.83 22.03
C HIS A 46 -40.27 -30.64 21.08
N ALA A 47 -41.40 -29.99 20.77
CA ALA A 47 -41.41 -28.67 20.17
C ALA A 47 -40.98 -27.61 21.20
N ARG A 48 -40.00 -26.78 20.83
CA ARG A 48 -39.42 -25.73 21.68
C ARG A 48 -39.28 -24.43 20.91
N LEU A 49 -39.20 -23.33 21.67
CA LEU A 49 -38.79 -22.03 21.16
C LEU A 49 -37.40 -21.73 21.70
N SER A 50 -36.51 -21.20 20.86
CA SER A 50 -35.24 -20.66 21.31
C SER A 50 -35.47 -19.40 22.17
N ARG A 51 -34.41 -18.88 22.81
CA ARG A 51 -34.50 -17.58 23.52
C ARG A 51 -34.95 -16.44 22.61
N ARG A 52 -34.58 -16.51 21.32
CA ARG A 52 -35.00 -15.58 20.27
C ARG A 52 -36.28 -16.02 19.53
N ARG A 53 -37.08 -16.88 20.17
CA ARG A 53 -38.38 -17.38 19.67
C ARG A 53 -38.34 -18.14 18.34
N ALA A 54 -37.19 -18.68 17.93
CA ALA A 54 -37.15 -19.58 16.77
C ALA A 54 -37.74 -20.97 17.13
N PRO A 55 -38.74 -21.45 16.37
CA PRO A 55 -39.34 -22.77 16.56
C PRO A 55 -38.40 -23.89 16.10
N HIS A 56 -38.20 -24.89 16.97
CA HIS A 56 -37.38 -26.06 16.68
C HIS A 56 -37.87 -27.29 17.44
N PHE A 57 -37.47 -28.46 16.99
CA PHE A 57 -37.63 -29.72 17.69
C PHE A 57 -36.32 -30.10 18.40
N ALA A 58 -36.44 -30.58 19.63
CA ALA A 58 -35.34 -31.03 20.47
C ALA A 58 -35.65 -32.42 21.04
N HIS A 59 -34.63 -33.25 21.22
CA HIS A 59 -34.78 -34.54 21.86
C HIS A 59 -35.29 -34.41 23.31
N GLN A 60 -36.04 -35.42 23.77
CA GLN A 60 -36.33 -35.58 25.19
C GLN A 60 -35.10 -36.06 25.96
N PRO A 61 -35.00 -35.77 27.28
CA PRO A 61 -33.88 -36.26 28.10
C PRO A 61 -33.65 -37.77 27.97
N GLY A 62 -32.38 -38.18 27.95
CA GLY A 62 -31.99 -39.58 27.79
C GLY A 62 -31.86 -40.07 26.35
N ALA A 63 -31.89 -39.17 25.37
CA ALA A 63 -31.68 -39.53 23.97
C ALA A 63 -30.27 -40.11 23.72
N PRO A 64 -30.12 -41.01 22.73
CA PRO A 64 -28.82 -41.54 22.34
C PRO A 64 -27.86 -40.41 21.92
N GLU A 65 -26.62 -40.44 22.42
CA GLU A 65 -25.59 -39.44 22.10
C GLU A 65 -25.11 -39.55 20.65
N ASP A 66 -25.25 -40.72 20.03
CA ASP A 66 -24.84 -41.06 18.67
C ASP A 66 -25.94 -40.81 17.62
N CYS A 67 -26.98 -40.03 17.97
CA CYS A 67 -28.02 -39.69 17.00
C CYS A 67 -27.40 -39.02 15.76
N PRO A 68 -27.61 -39.57 14.54
CA PRO A 68 -26.98 -39.07 13.32
C PRO A 68 -27.42 -37.66 12.95
N VAL A 69 -28.49 -37.16 13.56
CA VAL A 69 -29.05 -35.83 13.31
C VAL A 69 -28.56 -34.79 14.32
N GLY A 70 -27.75 -35.19 15.31
CA GLY A 70 -27.01 -34.32 16.24
C GLY A 70 -27.83 -33.30 17.04
N GLU A 71 -27.21 -32.73 18.07
CA GLU A 71 -27.74 -31.53 18.72
C GLU A 71 -27.10 -30.27 18.11
N GLU A 72 -27.85 -29.56 17.28
CA GLU A 72 -27.44 -28.23 16.83
C GLU A 72 -27.65 -27.18 17.91
N SER A 73 -26.70 -26.25 18.03
CA SER A 73 -26.83 -25.14 18.99
C SER A 73 -28.07 -24.25 18.69
N PRO A 74 -28.69 -23.65 19.71
CA PRO A 74 -29.82 -22.74 19.52
C PRO A 74 -29.52 -21.53 18.62
N ASP A 75 -28.29 -21.03 18.62
CA ASP A 75 -27.87 -19.91 17.76
C ASP A 75 -27.77 -20.33 16.29
N HIS A 76 -27.33 -21.57 16.02
CA HIS A 76 -27.26 -22.11 14.68
C HIS A 76 -28.67 -22.28 14.10
N LEU A 77 -29.58 -22.88 14.87
CA LEU A 77 -30.99 -22.99 14.52
C LEU A 77 -31.61 -21.61 14.30
N TYR A 78 -31.33 -20.62 15.16
CA TYR A 78 -31.83 -19.27 14.96
C TYR A 78 -31.37 -18.67 13.62
N LEU A 79 -30.07 -18.78 13.29
CA LEU A 79 -29.55 -18.23 12.03
C LEU A 79 -30.18 -18.92 10.82
N LYS A 80 -30.29 -20.25 10.80
CA LYS A 80 -30.98 -20.99 9.75
C LYS A 80 -32.44 -20.53 9.59
N TRP A 81 -33.15 -20.34 10.70
CA TRP A 81 -34.53 -19.82 10.67
C TRP A 81 -34.60 -18.41 10.07
N CYS A 82 -33.67 -17.52 10.43
CA CYS A 82 -33.56 -16.19 9.82
C CYS A 82 -33.28 -16.28 8.31
N LEU A 83 -32.43 -17.21 7.87
CA LEU A 83 -32.11 -17.41 6.46
C LEU A 83 -33.32 -17.91 5.66
N VAL A 84 -34.05 -18.92 6.15
CA VAL A 84 -35.29 -19.40 5.50
C VAL A 84 -36.31 -18.27 5.39
N THR A 85 -36.54 -17.56 6.50
CA THR A 85 -37.55 -16.49 6.56
C THR A 85 -37.19 -15.35 5.62
N ALA A 86 -35.94 -14.88 5.69
CA ALA A 86 -35.47 -13.78 4.84
C ALA A 86 -35.43 -14.17 3.35
N ALA A 87 -35.09 -15.41 3.02
CA ALA A 87 -35.11 -15.90 1.64
C ALA A 87 -36.54 -15.91 1.07
N ARG A 88 -37.53 -16.32 1.86
CA ARG A 88 -38.96 -16.28 1.47
C ARG A 88 -39.47 -14.86 1.30
N GLU A 89 -39.12 -13.97 2.24
CA GLU A 89 -39.46 -12.53 2.13
C GLU A 89 -38.75 -11.85 0.95
N ALA A 90 -37.60 -12.37 0.51
CA ALA A 90 -36.91 -11.97 -0.71
C ALA A 90 -37.56 -12.55 -1.99
N GLY A 91 -38.60 -13.37 -1.87
CA GLY A 91 -39.36 -13.93 -2.99
C GLY A 91 -38.87 -15.30 -3.49
N ALA A 92 -37.96 -15.97 -2.77
CA ALA A 92 -37.50 -17.31 -3.12
C ALA A 92 -38.38 -18.40 -2.49
N VAL A 93 -38.38 -19.59 -3.11
CA VAL A 93 -38.75 -20.82 -2.41
C VAL A 93 -37.56 -21.21 -1.54
N ALA A 94 -37.76 -21.45 -0.24
CA ALA A 94 -36.68 -21.80 0.66
C ALA A 94 -37.07 -22.98 1.56
N GLU A 95 -36.18 -23.95 1.62
CA GLU A 95 -36.31 -25.22 2.35
C GLU A 95 -35.06 -25.46 3.20
N ALA A 96 -35.22 -25.96 4.42
CA ALA A 96 -34.11 -26.23 5.33
C ALA A 96 -33.64 -27.68 5.26
N GLU A 97 -32.35 -27.92 5.53
CA GLU A 97 -31.75 -29.26 5.63
C GLU A 97 -31.82 -30.11 4.35
N VAL A 98 -31.75 -29.48 3.18
CA VAL A 98 -31.93 -30.16 1.89
C VAL A 98 -30.67 -30.92 1.49
N PRO A 99 -30.74 -32.25 1.29
CA PRO A 99 -29.59 -33.03 0.83
C PRO A 99 -29.29 -32.75 -0.65
N GLY A 100 -28.01 -32.72 -0.98
CA GLY A 100 -27.54 -32.77 -2.36
C GLY A 100 -27.71 -34.16 -2.99
N PRO A 101 -27.47 -34.28 -4.30
CA PRO A 101 -27.39 -35.56 -5.00
C PRO A 101 -26.52 -36.59 -4.25
N GLY A 102 -27.06 -37.80 -4.06
CA GLY A 102 -26.37 -38.88 -3.33
C GLY A 102 -26.12 -38.61 -1.84
N GLY A 103 -26.64 -37.51 -1.27
CA GLY A 103 -26.45 -37.14 0.13
C GLY A 103 -25.02 -36.71 0.48
N VAL A 104 -24.19 -36.38 -0.52
CA VAL A 104 -22.77 -36.02 -0.35
C VAL A 104 -22.58 -34.71 0.42
N TRP A 105 -23.56 -33.83 0.32
CA TRP A 105 -23.67 -32.61 1.11
C TRP A 105 -25.13 -32.38 1.51
N ARG A 106 -25.33 -31.46 2.45
CA ARG A 106 -26.66 -31.00 2.87
C ARG A 106 -26.59 -29.49 3.07
N ALA A 107 -27.45 -28.77 2.37
CA ALA A 107 -27.57 -27.33 2.59
C ALA A 107 -28.34 -27.06 3.87
N ASP A 108 -27.85 -26.10 4.66
CA ASP A 108 -28.59 -25.63 5.83
C ASP A 108 -29.93 -25.04 5.40
N VAL A 109 -29.90 -24.22 4.35
CA VAL A 109 -31.08 -23.71 3.64
C VAL A 109 -30.80 -23.70 2.15
N LEU A 110 -31.67 -24.32 1.36
CA LEU A 110 -31.63 -24.22 -0.10
C LEU A 110 -32.68 -23.21 -0.57
N ALA A 111 -32.22 -22.10 -1.16
CA ALA A 111 -33.07 -21.11 -1.80
C ALA A 111 -33.15 -21.38 -3.31
N SER A 112 -34.35 -21.29 -3.87
CA SER A 112 -34.62 -21.56 -5.28
C SER A 112 -35.53 -20.51 -5.88
N GLY A 113 -35.31 -20.21 -7.17
CA GLY A 113 -36.23 -19.36 -7.93
C GLY A 113 -37.57 -20.04 -8.19
N ALA A 114 -38.61 -19.25 -8.49
CA ALA A 114 -39.89 -19.80 -8.93
C ALA A 114 -39.69 -20.74 -10.14
N GLY A 115 -40.12 -22.00 -9.98
CA GLY A 115 -39.93 -23.05 -10.98
C GLY A 115 -38.53 -23.67 -11.02
N GLY A 116 -37.67 -23.44 -10.02
CA GLY A 116 -36.39 -24.13 -9.86
C GLY A 116 -35.27 -23.71 -10.82
N LYS A 117 -35.41 -22.57 -11.52
CA LYS A 117 -34.45 -22.10 -12.55
C LYS A 117 -33.04 -21.81 -12.01
N TRP A 118 -32.94 -21.49 -10.73
CA TRP A 118 -31.68 -21.30 -10.02
C TRP A 118 -31.83 -21.84 -8.62
N ARG A 119 -30.70 -22.27 -8.03
CA ARG A 119 -30.61 -22.77 -6.65
C ARG A 119 -29.34 -22.21 -6.02
N ILE A 120 -29.44 -21.78 -4.76
CA ILE A 120 -28.33 -21.23 -3.97
C ILE A 120 -28.42 -21.83 -2.57
N ALA A 121 -27.32 -22.40 -2.09
CA ALA A 121 -27.21 -22.84 -0.70
C ALA A 121 -26.90 -21.64 0.21
N LEU A 122 -27.61 -21.50 1.32
CA LEU A 122 -27.38 -20.51 2.35
C LEU A 122 -26.93 -21.22 3.62
N GLU A 123 -25.64 -21.12 3.93
CA GLU A 123 -24.98 -21.91 4.98
C GLU A 123 -24.76 -21.09 6.24
N ALA A 124 -25.25 -21.56 7.37
CA ALA A 124 -25.00 -20.98 8.68
C ALA A 124 -23.76 -21.64 9.30
N GLN A 125 -22.68 -20.90 9.53
CA GLN A 125 -21.46 -21.48 10.10
C GLN A 125 -21.03 -20.74 11.38
N LEU A 126 -21.29 -21.39 12.52
CA LEU A 126 -20.95 -20.87 13.85
C LEU A 126 -19.88 -21.67 14.57
N ALA A 127 -19.71 -22.95 14.20
CA ALA A 127 -18.63 -23.78 14.72
C ALA A 127 -17.29 -23.44 14.04
N ALA A 128 -16.19 -23.77 14.70
CA ALA A 128 -14.87 -23.67 14.10
C ALA A 128 -14.77 -24.58 12.87
N ILE A 129 -14.25 -24.04 11.78
CA ILE A 129 -13.99 -24.76 10.53
C ILE A 129 -12.75 -24.12 9.90
N THR A 130 -11.93 -24.91 9.21
CA THR A 130 -10.75 -24.39 8.53
C THR A 130 -11.14 -23.72 7.21
N ALA A 131 -10.23 -22.90 6.68
CA ALA A 131 -10.40 -22.27 5.37
C ALA A 131 -10.47 -23.30 4.23
N ASP A 132 -9.74 -24.41 4.33
CA ASP A 132 -9.74 -25.45 3.30
C ASP A 132 -11.01 -26.32 3.38
N ASP A 133 -11.49 -26.64 4.58
CA ASP A 133 -12.72 -27.42 4.76
C ASP A 133 -13.95 -26.69 4.22
N ILE A 134 -14.07 -25.38 4.51
CA ILE A 134 -15.20 -24.58 4.02
C ILE A 134 -15.13 -24.39 2.50
N ARG A 135 -13.92 -24.29 1.93
CA ARG A 135 -13.71 -24.25 0.48
C ARG A 135 -14.16 -25.56 -0.15
N GLY A 136 -13.69 -26.70 0.36
CA GLY A 136 -14.10 -28.01 -0.14
C GLY A 136 -15.60 -28.27 -0.01
N ARG A 137 -16.26 -27.79 1.07
CA ARG A 137 -17.73 -27.83 1.17
C ARG A 137 -18.42 -26.99 0.08
N SER A 138 -17.91 -25.79 -0.16
CA SER A 138 -18.43 -24.89 -1.20
C SER A 138 -18.27 -25.47 -2.60
N GLU A 139 -17.11 -26.06 -2.88
CA GLU A 139 -16.79 -26.70 -4.16
C GLU A 139 -17.71 -27.89 -4.45
N ARG A 140 -17.95 -28.77 -3.47
CA ARG A 140 -18.90 -29.90 -3.65
C ARG A 140 -20.32 -29.46 -4.00
N MET A 141 -20.81 -28.37 -3.39
CA MET A 141 -22.11 -27.81 -3.76
C MET A 141 -22.08 -27.21 -5.17
N LEU A 142 -20.99 -26.53 -5.52
CA LEU A 142 -20.81 -25.91 -6.82
C LEU A 142 -20.68 -26.94 -7.96
N GLU A 143 -20.05 -28.08 -7.71
CA GLU A 143 -19.97 -29.23 -8.64
C GLU A 143 -21.37 -29.71 -9.07
N ASP A 144 -22.35 -29.63 -8.17
CA ASP A 144 -23.76 -29.93 -8.45
C ASP A 144 -24.56 -28.72 -8.99
N GLY A 145 -23.86 -27.64 -9.35
CA GLY A 145 -24.45 -26.40 -9.87
C GLY A 145 -25.17 -25.55 -8.82
N VAL A 146 -24.84 -25.74 -7.53
CA VAL A 146 -25.44 -25.01 -6.41
C VAL A 146 -24.37 -24.11 -5.76
N PRO A 147 -24.25 -22.83 -6.17
CA PRO A 147 -23.38 -21.90 -5.46
C PRO A 147 -23.85 -21.67 -4.02
N SER A 148 -22.91 -21.39 -3.11
CA SER A 148 -23.18 -21.21 -1.68
C SER A 148 -22.90 -19.78 -1.20
N VAL A 149 -23.70 -19.29 -0.26
CA VAL A 149 -23.42 -18.08 0.53
C VAL A 149 -23.30 -18.47 2.00
N TRP A 150 -22.19 -18.11 2.63
CA TRP A 150 -21.91 -18.46 4.02
C TRP A 150 -22.15 -17.29 4.98
N PHE A 151 -22.78 -17.59 6.12
CA PHE A 151 -23.20 -16.61 7.11
C PHE A 151 -22.60 -16.95 8.49
N SER A 152 -22.10 -15.94 9.19
CA SER A 152 -21.69 -16.07 10.58
C SER A 152 -22.01 -14.83 11.40
N TYR A 153 -22.25 -14.98 12.70
CA TYR A 153 -22.29 -13.85 13.64
C TYR A 153 -20.89 -13.35 14.01
N ARG A 154 -19.89 -14.22 13.87
CA ARG A 154 -18.52 -13.95 14.30
C ARG A 154 -17.67 -13.54 13.11
N ARG A 155 -16.61 -12.77 13.37
CA ARG A 155 -15.56 -12.52 12.38
C ARG A 155 -14.63 -13.73 12.35
N ALA A 156 -15.10 -14.80 11.72
CA ALA A 156 -14.36 -16.06 11.65
C ALA A 156 -13.15 -15.94 10.71
N PRO A 157 -12.05 -16.68 10.94
CA PRO A 157 -10.86 -16.63 10.09
C PRO A 157 -11.09 -17.02 8.63
N TRP A 158 -12.13 -17.82 8.36
CA TRP A 158 -12.52 -18.24 7.02
C TRP A 158 -13.37 -17.21 6.27
N LEU A 159 -13.83 -16.14 6.94
CA LEU A 159 -14.63 -15.10 6.32
C LEU A 159 -13.83 -14.49 5.16
N GLY A 160 -14.45 -14.38 3.99
CA GLY A 160 -13.79 -13.93 2.77
C GLY A 160 -13.00 -14.99 2.00
N VAL A 161 -12.84 -16.22 2.51
CA VAL A 161 -12.22 -17.32 1.73
C VAL A 161 -13.17 -17.86 0.66
N VAL A 162 -14.47 -17.84 0.99
CA VAL A 162 -15.59 -18.24 0.13
C VAL A 162 -16.64 -17.11 0.12
N PRO A 163 -17.61 -17.10 -0.81
CA PRO A 163 -18.68 -16.10 -0.80
C PRO A 163 -19.40 -16.08 0.54
N SER A 164 -19.13 -15.06 1.35
CA SER A 164 -19.52 -15.04 2.75
C SER A 164 -19.77 -13.64 3.28
N VAL A 165 -20.62 -13.56 4.30
CA VAL A 165 -20.95 -12.32 4.98
C VAL A 165 -21.01 -12.54 6.50
N ARG A 166 -20.67 -11.49 7.23
CA ARG A 166 -20.96 -11.44 8.67
C ARG A 166 -22.30 -10.76 8.87
N VAL A 167 -23.14 -11.39 9.68
CA VAL A 167 -24.42 -10.83 10.11
C VAL A 167 -24.32 -10.32 11.54
N GLY A 168 -25.11 -9.29 11.82
CA GLY A 168 -25.33 -8.74 13.16
C GLY A 168 -26.82 -8.45 13.35
N GLU A 169 -27.19 -7.99 14.53
CA GLU A 169 -28.58 -7.69 14.87
C GLU A 169 -28.68 -6.25 15.35
N VAL A 170 -29.64 -5.50 14.80
CA VAL A 170 -29.92 -4.10 15.17
C VAL A 170 -31.43 -3.97 15.33
N HIS A 171 -31.90 -3.68 16.55
CA HIS A 171 -33.33 -3.61 16.88
C HIS A 171 -34.11 -4.85 16.40
N ASP A 172 -33.61 -6.05 16.71
CA ASP A 172 -34.20 -7.35 16.33
C ASP A 172 -34.28 -7.61 14.81
N VAL A 173 -33.59 -6.80 14.00
CA VAL A 173 -33.44 -7.01 12.55
C VAL A 173 -32.05 -7.55 12.26
N VAL A 174 -31.99 -8.67 11.54
CA VAL A 174 -30.72 -9.25 11.08
C VAL A 174 -30.18 -8.44 9.91
N MET A 175 -28.96 -7.94 10.07
CA MET A 175 -28.25 -7.07 9.14
C MET A 175 -26.98 -7.75 8.65
N VAL A 176 -26.66 -7.63 7.37
CA VAL A 176 -25.32 -7.87 6.86
C VAL A 176 -24.45 -6.68 7.22
N VAL A 177 -23.37 -6.92 7.96
CA VAL A 177 -22.51 -5.87 8.57
C VAL A 177 -21.06 -5.93 8.09
N GLU A 178 -20.67 -7.01 7.41
CA GLU A 178 -19.35 -7.19 6.80
C GLU A 178 -19.46 -8.15 5.60
N GLY A 179 -18.55 -8.03 4.64
CA GLY A 179 -18.58 -8.79 3.38
C GLY A 179 -19.05 -7.98 2.17
N LEU A 180 -19.62 -6.78 2.38
CA LEU A 180 -20.06 -5.90 1.30
C LEU A 180 -18.97 -4.91 0.89
N ALA A 181 -18.85 -4.65 -0.41
CA ALA A 181 -18.00 -3.61 -0.96
C ALA A 181 -18.69 -2.85 -2.11
N ARG A 182 -18.22 -1.64 -2.38
CA ARG A 182 -18.63 -0.81 -3.52
C ARG A 182 -17.40 -0.18 -4.15
N PHE A 183 -17.50 0.15 -5.43
CA PHE A 183 -16.45 0.88 -6.13
C PHE A 183 -16.74 2.38 -6.11
N ALA A 184 -15.77 3.20 -5.71
CA ALA A 184 -15.90 4.65 -5.65
C ALA A 184 -14.53 5.32 -5.83
N ALA A 185 -14.48 6.35 -6.67
CA ALA A 185 -13.28 7.18 -6.88
C ALA A 185 -12.01 6.38 -7.22
N GLY A 186 -12.13 5.34 -8.05
CA GLY A 186 -11.00 4.49 -8.46
C GLY A 186 -10.67 3.36 -7.49
N GLU A 187 -11.34 3.28 -6.34
CA GLU A 187 -11.00 2.34 -5.28
C GLU A 187 -12.19 1.49 -4.83
N TRP A 188 -11.87 0.29 -4.33
CA TRP A 188 -12.84 -0.55 -3.65
C TRP A 188 -12.93 -0.14 -2.18
N VAL A 189 -14.13 0.23 -1.74
CA VAL A 189 -14.38 0.64 -0.35
C VAL A 189 -15.43 -0.24 0.31
N LYS A 190 -15.40 -0.31 1.64
CA LYS A 190 -16.38 -1.07 2.43
C LYS A 190 -17.81 -0.57 2.13
N GLY A 191 -18.72 -1.52 1.87
CA GLY A 191 -20.14 -1.27 1.69
C GLY A 191 -20.83 -0.98 3.03
N GLY A 192 -21.88 -0.16 2.99
CA GLY A 192 -22.74 0.07 4.16
C GLY A 192 -23.55 -1.18 4.53
N PRO A 193 -24.00 -1.30 5.80
CA PRO A 193 -24.83 -2.42 6.21
C PRO A 193 -26.18 -2.43 5.49
N MET A 194 -26.76 -3.61 5.31
CA MET A 194 -28.11 -3.78 4.75
C MET A 194 -28.85 -4.90 5.44
N THR A 195 -30.18 -4.91 5.37
CA THR A 195 -30.99 -6.00 5.94
C THR A 195 -30.67 -7.30 5.23
N LEU A 196 -30.77 -8.42 5.95
CA LEU A 196 -30.57 -9.76 5.37
C LEU A 196 -31.53 -10.01 4.20
N VAL A 197 -32.78 -9.57 4.32
CA VAL A 197 -33.80 -9.68 3.27
C VAL A 197 -33.38 -8.94 1.99
N GLU A 198 -32.90 -7.69 2.13
CA GLU A 198 -32.47 -6.91 0.97
C GLU A 198 -31.21 -7.48 0.34
N PHE A 199 -30.26 -7.96 1.16
CA PHE A 199 -29.07 -8.64 0.66
C PHE A 199 -29.46 -9.87 -0.19
N LEU A 200 -30.28 -10.78 0.36
CA LEU A 200 -30.70 -11.99 -0.35
C LEU A 200 -31.49 -11.65 -1.63
N ARG A 201 -32.40 -10.67 -1.59
CA ARG A 201 -33.13 -10.20 -2.78
C ARG A 201 -32.19 -9.77 -3.89
N ARG A 202 -31.11 -9.04 -3.56
CA ARG A 202 -30.12 -8.60 -4.53
C ARG A 202 -29.22 -9.73 -5.03
N VAL A 203 -28.87 -10.68 -4.17
CA VAL A 203 -28.13 -11.89 -4.58
C VAL A 203 -28.97 -12.72 -5.56
N PHE A 204 -30.24 -12.99 -5.23
CA PHE A 204 -31.14 -13.80 -6.05
C PHE A 204 -31.47 -13.16 -7.41
N SER A 205 -31.45 -11.83 -7.49
CA SER A 205 -31.66 -11.10 -8.75
C SER A 205 -30.36 -10.85 -9.53
N GLY A 206 -29.20 -11.31 -9.02
CA GLY A 206 -27.89 -11.05 -9.63
C GLY A 206 -27.44 -9.59 -9.56
N GLN A 207 -28.13 -8.75 -8.80
CA GLN A 207 -27.73 -7.37 -8.57
C GLN A 207 -26.50 -7.27 -7.68
N VAL A 208 -26.34 -8.21 -6.74
CA VAL A 208 -25.15 -8.36 -5.88
C VAL A 208 -24.51 -9.71 -6.17
N VAL A 209 -23.21 -9.69 -6.47
CA VAL A 209 -22.45 -10.88 -6.89
C VAL A 209 -21.18 -11.02 -6.05
N SER A 210 -20.68 -12.25 -5.92
CA SER A 210 -19.38 -12.51 -5.32
C SER A 210 -18.26 -12.04 -6.25
N TYR A 211 -17.25 -11.37 -5.70
CA TYR A 211 -16.15 -10.80 -6.44
C TYR A 211 -14.85 -10.91 -5.65
N SER A 212 -13.79 -11.32 -6.32
CA SER A 212 -12.43 -11.38 -5.77
C SER A 212 -11.58 -10.30 -6.43
N PRO A 213 -11.26 -9.20 -5.74
CA PRO A 213 -10.42 -8.15 -6.31
C PRO A 213 -8.99 -8.66 -6.56
N GLU A 214 -8.44 -8.40 -7.74
CA GLU A 214 -7.05 -8.74 -8.09
C GLU A 214 -6.03 -8.07 -7.15
N ARG A 215 -6.35 -6.84 -6.72
CA ARG A 215 -5.58 -6.10 -5.70
C ARG A 215 -6.50 -5.77 -4.54
N ARG A 216 -6.14 -6.23 -3.34
CA ARG A 216 -6.80 -5.81 -2.11
C ARG A 216 -6.60 -4.32 -1.94
N ALA A 217 -7.69 -3.55 -1.99
CA ALA A 217 -7.63 -2.15 -1.62
C ALA A 217 -7.34 -2.02 -0.12
N GLU A 218 -6.61 -0.96 0.27
CA GLU A 218 -6.35 -0.69 1.68
C GLU A 218 -7.68 -0.60 2.47
N GLY A 219 -7.78 -1.35 3.56
CA GLY A 219 -8.99 -1.42 4.39
C GLY A 219 -9.99 -2.52 4.02
N LEU A 220 -9.82 -3.20 2.89
CA LEU A 220 -10.55 -4.44 2.59
C LEU A 220 -9.73 -5.65 3.04
N VAL A 221 -10.25 -6.37 4.02
CA VAL A 221 -9.55 -7.49 4.70
C VAL A 221 -9.94 -8.86 4.11
N LEU A 222 -10.99 -8.92 3.29
CA LEU A 222 -11.56 -10.17 2.77
C LEU A 222 -11.18 -10.38 1.31
N ASP A 223 -10.89 -11.63 0.94
CA ASP A 223 -10.52 -12.02 -0.43
C ASP A 223 -11.72 -12.11 -1.38
N VAL A 224 -12.84 -12.59 -0.86
CA VAL A 224 -14.11 -12.68 -1.57
C VAL A 224 -15.09 -11.71 -0.91
N LEU A 225 -15.62 -10.81 -1.73
CA LEU A 225 -16.54 -9.76 -1.33
C LEU A 225 -17.86 -9.90 -2.10
N TRP A 226 -18.90 -9.27 -1.58
CA TRP A 226 -20.18 -9.10 -2.26
C TRP A 226 -20.29 -7.65 -2.75
N VAL A 227 -20.48 -7.50 -4.06
CA VAL A 227 -20.49 -6.18 -4.72
C VAL A 227 -21.71 -6.02 -5.60
N ASP A 228 -22.20 -4.79 -5.71
CA ASP A 228 -23.24 -4.46 -6.69
C ASP A 228 -22.65 -4.62 -8.12
N SER A 229 -23.37 -5.29 -9.01
CA SER A 229 -22.93 -5.51 -10.40
C SER A 229 -22.64 -4.21 -11.16
N ARG A 230 -23.25 -3.09 -10.76
CA ARG A 230 -22.92 -1.75 -11.31
C ARG A 230 -21.53 -1.28 -10.90
N CYS A 231 -21.06 -1.68 -9.72
CA CYS A 231 -19.70 -1.36 -9.26
C CYS A 231 -18.65 -2.08 -10.11
N LEU A 232 -18.92 -3.30 -10.57
CA LEU A 232 -18.02 -4.03 -11.47
C LEU A 232 -17.86 -3.30 -12.81
N ARG A 233 -18.97 -2.81 -13.38
CA ARG A 233 -18.93 -1.98 -14.60
C ARG A 233 -18.16 -0.68 -14.37
N ALA A 234 -18.47 0.05 -13.31
CA ALA A 234 -17.75 1.28 -12.97
C ALA A 234 -16.24 1.06 -12.76
N ALA A 235 -15.84 -0.08 -12.18
CA ALA A 235 -14.43 -0.45 -12.03
C ALA A 235 -13.76 -0.77 -13.37
N ALA A 236 -14.46 -1.41 -14.30
CA ALA A 236 -13.96 -1.67 -15.65
C ALA A 236 -13.79 -0.36 -16.44
N ASP A 237 -14.83 0.49 -16.44
CA ASP A 237 -14.82 1.79 -17.12
C ASP A 237 -13.68 2.69 -16.60
N TYR A 238 -13.46 2.68 -15.29
CA TYR A 238 -12.35 3.43 -14.67
C TYR A 238 -10.98 2.94 -15.14
N ARG A 239 -10.76 1.62 -15.22
CA ARG A 239 -9.50 1.05 -15.72
C ARG A 239 -9.25 1.42 -17.17
N GLU A 240 -10.28 1.31 -18.02
CA GLU A 240 -10.16 1.69 -19.44
C GLU A 240 -9.85 3.18 -19.60
N SER A 241 -10.45 4.05 -18.76
CA SER A 241 -10.14 5.47 -18.74
C SER A 241 -8.69 5.76 -18.32
N GLU A 242 -8.18 5.07 -17.30
CA GLU A 242 -6.79 5.18 -16.85
C GLU A 242 -5.79 4.73 -17.93
N GLU A 243 -6.05 3.59 -18.56
CA GLU A 243 -5.22 3.07 -19.66
C GLU A 243 -5.24 4.04 -20.86
N SER A 244 -6.41 4.59 -21.19
CA SER A 244 -6.56 5.58 -22.25
C SER A 244 -5.88 6.92 -21.92
N ALA A 245 -5.81 7.31 -20.65
CA ALA A 245 -5.07 8.49 -20.21
C ALA A 245 -3.56 8.29 -20.38
N ARG A 246 -3.03 7.15 -19.91
CA ARG A 246 -1.61 6.78 -20.05
C ARG A 246 -1.19 6.68 -21.51
N ALA A 247 -2.00 6.03 -22.35
CA ALA A 247 -1.70 5.93 -23.78
C ALA A 247 -1.65 7.30 -24.48
N ARG A 248 -2.47 8.27 -24.06
CA ARG A 248 -2.43 9.64 -24.58
C ARG A 248 -1.17 10.37 -24.13
N GLU A 249 -0.80 10.25 -22.85
CA GLU A 249 0.43 10.83 -22.29
C GLU A 249 1.67 10.27 -23.02
N GLU A 250 1.77 8.95 -23.16
CA GLU A 250 2.87 8.31 -23.90
C GLU A 250 2.92 8.72 -25.39
N ALA A 251 1.76 8.91 -26.03
CA ALA A 251 1.69 9.39 -27.41
C ALA A 251 2.08 10.87 -27.54
N GLU A 252 1.81 11.70 -26.54
CA GLU A 252 2.28 13.09 -26.47
C GLU A 252 3.78 13.15 -26.26
N GLU A 253 4.33 12.37 -25.33
CA GLU A 253 5.78 12.28 -25.10
C GLU A 253 6.52 11.80 -26.36
N ARG A 254 6.00 10.79 -27.05
CA ARG A 254 6.57 10.29 -28.31
C ARG A 254 6.59 11.36 -29.40
N ARG A 255 5.47 12.08 -29.57
CA ARG A 255 5.38 13.19 -30.54
C ARG A 255 6.35 14.32 -30.17
N ALA A 256 6.52 14.62 -28.88
CA ALA A 256 7.47 15.63 -28.41
C ALA A 256 8.93 15.21 -28.69
N LEU A 257 9.25 13.93 -28.49
CA LEU A 257 10.58 13.39 -28.78
C LEU A 257 10.89 13.44 -30.28
N GLU A 258 9.96 12.99 -31.12
CA GLU A 258 10.08 13.05 -32.58
C GLU A 258 10.24 14.50 -33.07
N ALA A 259 9.45 15.44 -32.54
CA ALA A 259 9.58 16.86 -32.86
C ALA A 259 10.95 17.43 -32.44
N SER A 260 11.49 17.01 -31.28
CA SER A 260 12.84 17.39 -30.85
C SER A 260 13.90 16.85 -31.81
N GLN A 261 13.80 15.59 -32.22
CA GLN A 261 14.75 14.99 -33.16
C GLN A 261 14.75 15.71 -34.52
N VAL A 262 13.57 16.07 -35.03
CA VAL A 262 13.44 16.86 -36.26
C VAL A 262 14.06 18.25 -36.11
N ALA A 263 13.83 18.91 -34.97
CA ALA A 263 14.42 20.23 -34.69
C ALA A 263 15.95 20.18 -34.59
N ASP A 264 16.49 19.16 -33.92
CA ASP A 264 17.94 18.94 -33.79
C ASP A 264 18.58 18.63 -35.14
N ALA A 265 17.93 17.80 -35.98
CA ALA A 265 18.38 17.51 -37.34
C ALA A 265 18.41 18.78 -38.21
N ARG A 266 17.40 19.65 -38.10
CA ARG A 266 17.37 20.94 -38.82
C ARG A 266 18.49 21.88 -38.34
N CYS A 267 18.70 21.98 -37.02
CA CYS A 267 19.79 22.79 -36.46
C CYS A 267 21.16 22.32 -36.98
N TRP A 268 21.38 21.01 -37.01
CA TRP A 268 22.63 20.43 -37.52
C TRP A 268 22.84 20.73 -39.01
N GLN A 269 21.77 20.67 -39.83
CA GLN A 269 21.84 21.02 -41.24
C GLN A 269 22.17 22.50 -41.45
N GLU A 270 21.57 23.41 -40.67
CA GLU A 270 21.88 24.85 -40.72
C GLU A 270 23.33 25.13 -40.33
N ASP A 271 23.83 24.50 -39.26
CA ASP A 271 25.23 24.63 -38.83
C ASP A 271 26.22 24.10 -39.89
N ALA A 272 25.88 22.99 -40.57
CA ALA A 272 26.68 22.45 -41.67
C ALA A 272 26.75 23.39 -42.89
N LEU A 273 25.62 24.01 -43.26
CA LEU A 273 25.57 25.01 -44.34
C LEU A 273 26.36 26.28 -43.98
N LEU A 274 26.28 26.73 -42.72
CA LEU A 274 27.06 27.86 -42.23
C LEU A 274 28.56 27.55 -42.29
N GLY A 275 28.98 26.36 -41.86
CA GLY A 275 30.35 25.89 -41.95
C GLY A 275 30.87 25.92 -43.39
N ALA A 276 30.13 25.36 -44.34
CA ALA A 276 30.51 25.35 -45.75
C ALA A 276 30.66 26.77 -46.34
N ARG A 277 29.79 27.71 -45.98
CA ARG A 277 29.92 29.12 -46.40
C ARG A 277 31.17 29.79 -45.84
N LEU A 278 31.52 29.52 -44.58
CA LEU A 278 32.73 30.06 -43.97
C LEU A 278 33.99 29.52 -44.65
N ASP A 279 34.00 28.24 -45.01
CA ASP A 279 35.11 27.63 -45.75
C ASP A 279 35.27 28.25 -47.15
N GLU A 280 34.17 28.54 -47.84
CA GLU A 280 34.17 29.22 -49.14
C GLU A 280 34.70 30.67 -49.04
N GLU A 281 34.26 31.43 -48.02
CA GLU A 281 34.77 32.78 -47.73
C GLU A 281 36.29 32.74 -47.41
N GLU A 282 36.77 31.74 -46.69
CA GLU A 282 38.20 31.55 -46.41
C GLU A 282 39.01 31.29 -47.69
N GLN A 283 38.50 30.47 -48.61
CA GLN A 283 39.15 30.19 -49.89
C GLN A 283 39.22 31.42 -50.80
N VAL A 284 38.18 32.25 -50.82
CA VAL A 284 38.12 33.49 -51.64
C VAL A 284 39.06 34.57 -51.09
N ALA A 285 39.28 34.65 -49.78
CA ALA A 285 40.10 35.69 -49.16
C ALA A 285 41.62 35.57 -49.44
N GLY A 286 42.10 34.40 -49.88
CA GLY A 286 43.50 34.17 -50.27
C GLY A 286 44.57 34.30 -49.15
N PRO A 287 45.85 33.95 -49.39
CA PRO A 287 46.86 33.79 -48.33
C PRO A 287 47.46 35.08 -47.73
N SER A 288 47.02 36.28 -48.16
CA SER A 288 47.78 37.54 -48.07
C SER A 288 47.48 38.44 -46.87
N TRP A 289 46.61 38.04 -45.94
CA TRP A 289 46.19 38.90 -44.81
C TRP A 289 46.93 38.67 -43.49
N ARG A 290 48.13 38.07 -43.55
CA ARG A 290 48.88 37.69 -42.33
C ARG A 290 49.47 38.92 -41.65
N LEU A 291 48.78 39.46 -40.64
CA LEU A 291 49.31 39.75 -39.28
C LEU A 291 48.33 40.56 -38.42
N SER A 292 47.42 41.38 -38.98
CA SER A 292 46.38 42.10 -38.22
C SER A 292 45.17 41.24 -37.84
N ASP A 293 45.13 40.02 -38.36
CA ASP A 293 43.91 39.23 -38.52
C ASP A 293 44.04 37.89 -37.75
N ALA A 294 45.17 37.65 -37.06
CA ALA A 294 45.24 36.63 -36.01
C ALA A 294 44.43 37.02 -34.76
N GLU A 295 44.41 38.31 -34.43
CA GLU A 295 43.53 38.87 -33.40
C GLU A 295 42.07 38.88 -33.85
N GLU A 296 41.80 39.18 -35.11
CA GLU A 296 40.45 39.08 -35.67
C GLU A 296 39.98 37.63 -35.77
N ARG A 297 40.85 36.66 -36.14
CA ARG A 297 40.59 35.21 -35.99
C ARG A 297 40.34 34.82 -34.55
N ARG A 298 41.12 35.32 -33.58
CA ARG A 298 40.92 35.03 -32.15
C ARG A 298 39.59 35.59 -31.65
N LEU A 299 39.22 36.79 -32.08
CA LEU A 299 37.94 37.43 -31.78
C LEU A 299 36.77 36.70 -32.44
N ARG A 300 36.91 36.26 -33.70
CA ARG A 300 35.90 35.48 -34.42
C ARG A 300 35.74 34.07 -33.85
N LEU A 301 36.81 33.37 -33.50
CA LEU A 301 36.75 32.10 -32.75
C LEU A 301 36.13 32.31 -31.38
N GLN A 302 36.45 33.39 -30.66
CA GLN A 302 35.75 33.72 -29.41
C GLN A 302 34.27 34.01 -29.64
N GLN A 303 33.89 34.66 -30.74
CA GLN A 303 32.49 34.90 -31.08
C GLN A 303 31.75 33.61 -31.44
N ILE A 304 32.37 32.71 -32.21
CA ILE A 304 31.85 31.39 -32.54
C ILE A 304 31.70 30.55 -31.27
N THR A 305 32.74 30.46 -30.43
CA THR A 305 32.68 29.77 -29.14
C THR A 305 31.63 30.38 -28.22
N ARG A 306 31.50 31.71 -28.16
CA ARG A 306 30.42 32.38 -27.40
C ARG A 306 29.03 32.05 -27.97
N ARG A 307 28.88 31.96 -29.28
CA ARG A 307 27.62 31.59 -29.94
C ARG A 307 27.26 30.13 -29.65
N MET A 308 28.25 29.24 -29.73
CA MET A 308 28.11 27.82 -29.44
C MET A 308 27.79 27.59 -27.95
N VAL A 309 28.49 28.28 -27.05
CA VAL A 309 28.20 28.27 -25.60
C VAL A 309 26.80 28.82 -25.33
N ARG A 310 26.37 29.90 -26.00
CA ARG A 310 24.99 30.42 -25.88
C ARG A 310 23.95 29.43 -26.40
N GLN A 311 24.20 28.73 -27.51
CA GLN A 311 23.30 27.68 -28.01
C GLN A 311 23.22 26.51 -27.03
N ILE A 312 24.36 26.05 -26.49
CA ILE A 312 24.41 25.00 -25.47
C ILE A 312 23.65 25.45 -24.22
N LEU A 313 23.89 26.66 -23.74
CA LEU A 313 23.16 27.24 -22.60
C LEU A 313 21.67 27.35 -22.90
N ALA A 314 21.26 27.75 -24.11
CA ALA A 314 19.85 27.81 -24.50
C ALA A 314 19.18 26.42 -24.64
N VAL A 315 19.93 25.38 -25.00
CA VAL A 315 19.45 23.99 -24.98
C VAL A 315 19.29 23.49 -23.55
N VAL A 316 20.28 23.73 -22.69
CA VAL A 316 20.20 23.44 -21.25
C VAL A 316 19.05 24.21 -20.61
N GLU A 317 18.86 25.46 -21.02
CA GLU A 317 17.80 26.35 -20.56
C GLU A 317 16.42 25.80 -20.92
N ARG A 318 16.22 25.39 -22.18
CA ARG A 318 14.99 24.75 -22.64
C ARG A 318 14.71 23.42 -21.94
N LYS A 319 15.73 22.57 -21.75
CA LYS A 319 15.60 21.32 -21.00
C LYS A 319 15.22 21.57 -19.53
N ARG A 320 15.75 22.62 -18.90
CA ARG A 320 15.37 23.01 -17.54
C ARG A 320 13.94 23.56 -17.47
N ARG A 321 13.50 24.39 -18.42
CA ARG A 321 12.09 24.84 -18.48
C ARG A 321 11.11 23.69 -18.70
N ALA A 322 11.44 22.75 -19.58
CA ALA A 322 10.64 21.55 -19.81
C ALA A 322 10.56 20.66 -18.55
N ALA A 323 11.62 20.64 -17.74
CA ALA A 323 11.64 19.96 -16.44
C ALA A 323 10.99 20.77 -15.29
N GLY A 324 10.37 21.92 -15.58
CA GLY A 324 9.75 22.79 -14.57
C GLY A 324 10.75 23.46 -13.61
N VAL A 325 12.05 23.45 -13.93
CA VAL A 325 13.11 23.99 -13.08
C VAL A 325 13.38 25.44 -13.48
N PRO A 326 13.19 26.43 -12.56
CA PRO A 326 13.48 27.82 -12.87
C PRO A 326 14.97 28.04 -13.18
N LEU A 327 15.24 29.02 -14.04
CA LEU A 327 16.58 29.29 -14.55
C LEU A 327 17.26 30.40 -13.74
N PRO A 328 18.54 30.23 -13.36
CA PRO A 328 19.27 31.31 -12.73
C PRO A 328 19.76 32.31 -13.79
N CYS A 329 19.56 33.60 -13.50
CA CYS A 329 20.05 34.71 -14.31
C CYS A 329 21.58 34.72 -14.31
N LEU A 330 22.20 34.26 -15.40
CA LEU A 330 23.67 34.13 -15.55
C LEU A 330 24.48 35.45 -15.56
N GLY A 331 23.84 36.60 -15.34
CA GLY A 331 24.50 37.90 -15.26
C GLY A 331 25.14 38.24 -13.90
N ALA A 332 24.93 37.42 -12.85
CA ALA A 332 25.33 37.75 -11.48
C ALA A 332 26.49 36.89 -10.91
N ALA A 333 26.94 35.84 -11.60
CA ALA A 333 27.92 34.89 -11.07
C ALA A 333 29.38 35.30 -11.33
N GLY A 334 29.72 36.54 -10.98
CA GLY A 334 31.06 37.10 -11.21
C GLY A 334 32.09 36.80 -10.10
N GLU A 335 31.68 36.65 -8.84
CA GLU A 335 32.66 36.63 -7.72
C GLU A 335 32.34 35.66 -6.57
N ASP A 336 31.22 34.92 -6.59
CA ASP A 336 30.88 33.96 -5.52
C ASP A 336 30.37 32.61 -6.05
N THR A 337 31.27 31.90 -6.72
CA THR A 337 31.02 30.55 -7.26
C THR A 337 30.69 29.52 -6.16
N ALA A 338 31.16 29.77 -4.92
CA ALA A 338 30.90 28.91 -3.77
C ALA A 338 29.50 29.13 -3.18
N GLY A 339 29.07 30.39 -3.04
CA GLY A 339 27.69 30.73 -2.67
C GLY A 339 26.68 30.25 -3.71
N TRP A 340 27.01 30.38 -5.00
CA TRP A 340 26.15 29.88 -6.08
C TRP A 340 25.99 28.36 -6.08
N ALA A 341 27.07 27.60 -5.84
CA ALA A 341 27.02 26.15 -5.76
C ALA A 341 26.20 25.68 -4.53
N MET A 342 26.34 26.36 -3.40
CA MET A 342 25.54 26.13 -2.17
C MET A 342 24.04 26.33 -2.42
N ASP A 343 23.66 27.43 -3.06
CA ASP A 343 22.25 27.77 -3.33
C ASP A 343 21.60 26.78 -4.31
N VAL A 344 22.33 26.34 -5.34
CA VAL A 344 21.83 25.37 -6.33
C VAL A 344 21.62 23.99 -5.71
N LEU A 345 22.46 23.58 -4.75
CA LEU A 345 22.33 22.31 -4.04
C LEU A 345 21.19 22.34 -3.01
N GLN A 346 20.99 23.48 -2.33
CA GLN A 346 19.83 23.71 -1.45
C GLN A 346 18.50 23.66 -2.20
N GLN A 347 18.43 24.23 -3.41
CA GLN A 347 17.25 24.14 -4.27
C GLN A 347 16.95 22.72 -4.77
N LYS A 348 17.92 21.81 -4.72
CA LYS A 348 17.77 20.39 -5.07
C LYS A 348 17.50 19.49 -3.86
N GLY A 349 17.24 20.08 -2.69
CA GLY A 349 16.87 19.36 -1.46
C GLY A 349 18.05 19.00 -0.56
N PHE A 350 19.27 19.43 -0.88
CA PHE A 350 20.45 19.23 -0.02
C PHE A 350 20.59 20.39 0.96
N ARG A 351 20.42 20.13 2.26
CA ARG A 351 20.49 21.19 3.28
C ARG A 351 21.91 21.75 3.42
N ALA A 352 22.06 22.93 4.01
CA ALA A 352 23.34 23.63 4.16
C ALA A 352 24.42 22.84 4.94
N ASP A 353 23.99 21.88 5.74
CA ASP A 353 24.79 20.91 6.49
C ASP A 353 25.27 19.71 5.65
N HIS A 354 24.78 19.53 4.41
CA HIS A 354 25.25 18.50 3.47
C HIS A 354 26.46 18.94 2.62
N VAL A 355 26.85 20.22 2.70
CA VAL A 355 27.92 20.82 1.89
C VAL A 355 28.74 21.76 2.78
N GLY A 356 29.96 21.35 3.15
CA GLY A 356 30.85 22.13 4.01
C GLY A 356 32.03 22.75 3.27
N ARG A 357 32.47 23.95 3.68
CA ARG A 357 33.81 24.48 3.33
C ARG A 357 34.85 23.66 4.07
N SER A 358 35.82 23.10 3.34
CA SER A 358 36.89 22.30 3.93
C SER A 358 37.83 23.22 4.72
N MET A 359 37.60 23.33 6.02
CA MET A 359 38.44 24.07 6.95
C MET A 359 39.19 23.07 7.84
N GLY A 360 40.17 22.40 7.26
CA GLY A 360 41.03 21.44 7.96
C GLY A 360 40.80 20.01 7.49
N ASP A 361 41.79 19.47 6.79
CA ASP A 361 42.50 18.22 7.14
C ASP A 361 41.84 17.32 8.22
N ALA A 362 41.74 15.99 8.11
CA ALA A 362 42.51 15.11 7.26
C ALA A 362 41.66 14.06 6.55
N ARG A 363 41.63 14.18 5.22
CA ARG A 363 41.32 13.12 4.25
C ARG A 363 39.89 12.57 4.30
N TYR A 364 38.93 13.50 4.24
CA TYR A 364 37.72 13.40 3.39
C TYR A 364 36.89 12.11 3.52
N ALA A 365 36.59 11.68 4.75
CA ALA A 365 35.88 10.45 5.07
C ALA A 365 34.44 10.41 4.52
N GLY A 366 34.29 9.89 3.29
CA GLY A 366 33.01 9.50 2.68
C GLY A 366 32.55 10.33 1.48
N GLY A 367 33.15 11.50 1.22
CA GLY A 367 32.60 12.51 0.31
C GLY A 367 33.38 12.81 -0.97
N VAL A 368 32.71 13.43 -1.96
CA VAL A 368 33.28 13.86 -3.24
C VAL A 368 33.84 15.30 -3.12
N PRO A 369 35.16 15.51 -3.31
CA PRO A 369 35.76 16.84 -3.18
C PRO A 369 35.53 17.70 -4.44
N LEU A 370 35.23 18.98 -4.24
CA LEU A 370 35.17 20.01 -5.29
C LEU A 370 36.47 20.81 -5.29
N MET A 371 37.11 20.93 -6.46
CA MET A 371 38.46 21.50 -6.58
C MET A 371 38.42 22.94 -7.10
N GLY A 372 39.15 23.84 -6.46
CA GLY A 372 39.34 25.23 -6.90
C GLY A 372 40.48 25.40 -7.90
N GLU A 373 40.65 26.63 -8.42
CA GLU A 373 41.62 26.97 -9.49
C GLU A 373 43.09 26.66 -9.16
N ALA A 374 43.44 26.59 -7.87
CA ALA A 374 44.77 26.22 -7.39
C ALA A 374 44.94 24.71 -7.07
N ALA A 375 43.98 23.86 -7.47
CA ALA A 375 43.93 22.43 -7.14
C ALA A 375 43.91 22.10 -5.63
N HIS A 376 43.51 23.06 -4.79
CA HIS A 376 43.06 22.80 -3.43
C HIS A 376 41.56 22.46 -3.40
N PRO A 377 41.12 21.55 -2.51
CA PRO A 377 39.70 21.30 -2.29
C PRO A 377 39.06 22.52 -1.62
N VAL A 378 37.97 23.01 -2.22
CA VAL A 378 37.23 24.19 -1.73
C VAL A 378 35.93 23.81 -1.01
N ALA A 379 35.38 22.62 -1.30
CA ALA A 379 34.19 22.06 -0.65
C ALA A 379 34.18 20.52 -0.77
N VAL A 380 33.38 19.85 0.06
CA VAL A 380 33.21 18.37 0.04
C VAL A 380 31.71 18.03 0.09
N ILE A 381 31.27 17.11 -0.77
CA ILE A 381 29.91 16.57 -0.78
C ILE A 381 29.91 15.25 -0.01
N ASP A 382 29.26 15.18 1.16
CA ASP A 382 29.21 13.98 2.00
C ASP A 382 27.79 13.36 2.00
N PRO A 383 27.55 12.26 1.26
CA PRO A 383 26.21 11.66 1.18
C PRO A 383 25.89 10.79 2.41
N HIS A 384 24.76 11.06 3.06
CA HIS A 384 24.29 10.30 4.22
C HIS A 384 24.09 8.80 3.89
N PRO A 385 24.80 7.86 4.57
CA PRO A 385 24.89 6.46 4.16
C PRO A 385 23.57 5.67 4.23
N ALA A 386 22.57 6.13 5.00
CA ALA A 386 21.24 5.51 5.05
C ALA A 386 20.36 5.79 3.81
N GLN A 387 20.74 6.72 2.93
CA GLN A 387 19.95 7.13 1.76
C GLN A 387 20.65 6.83 0.42
N ALA A 388 21.94 6.54 0.42
CA ALA A 388 22.68 6.11 -0.76
C ALA A 388 22.93 4.60 -0.69
N GLY A 389 22.34 3.83 -1.60
CA GLY A 389 22.61 2.40 -1.71
C GLY A 389 24.11 2.13 -1.93
N SER A 390 24.59 0.95 -1.51
CA SER A 390 26.00 0.54 -1.45
C SER A 390 26.84 0.65 -2.73
N ARG A 391 26.26 1.06 -3.86
CA ARG A 391 26.95 1.28 -5.14
C ARG A 391 27.43 2.72 -5.37
N VAL A 392 26.96 3.70 -4.58
CA VAL A 392 27.29 5.12 -4.82
C VAL A 392 28.69 5.50 -4.32
N LEU A 393 29.24 4.78 -3.33
CA LEU A 393 30.54 5.09 -2.74
C LEU A 393 31.75 4.53 -3.53
N ALA A 394 31.52 3.69 -4.55
CA ALA A 394 32.60 3.05 -5.32
C ALA A 394 33.08 3.86 -6.55
N ALA A 395 32.51 5.03 -6.80
CA ALA A 395 32.87 5.87 -7.96
C ALA A 395 32.84 7.36 -7.59
N SER A 396 33.92 7.83 -6.97
CA SER A 396 34.10 9.27 -6.74
C SER A 396 34.50 9.94 -8.06
N VAL A 397 33.59 10.73 -8.63
CA VAL A 397 33.85 11.51 -9.86
C VAL A 397 34.55 12.82 -9.49
N LEU A 398 35.76 13.03 -9.98
CA LEU A 398 36.46 14.31 -9.88
C LEU A 398 35.99 15.23 -11.02
N VAL A 399 35.49 16.42 -10.70
CA VAL A 399 35.04 17.42 -11.68
C VAL A 399 36.06 18.56 -11.75
N PHE A 400 36.61 18.81 -12.94
CA PHE A 400 37.58 19.88 -13.20
C PHE A 400 36.93 21.00 -14.02
N THR A 401 37.21 22.24 -13.68
CA THR A 401 36.67 23.42 -14.37
C THR A 401 37.37 23.70 -15.71
N THR A 402 38.60 23.20 -15.90
CA THR A 402 39.34 23.31 -17.16
C THR A 402 40.15 22.05 -17.47
N TRP A 403 40.54 21.90 -18.75
CA TRP A 403 41.35 20.77 -19.21
C TRP A 403 42.76 20.79 -18.62
N GLU A 404 43.36 21.97 -18.51
CA GLU A 404 44.71 22.18 -17.98
C GLU A 404 44.83 21.75 -16.51
N LEU A 405 43.78 21.98 -15.71
CA LEU A 405 43.72 21.56 -14.30
C LEU A 405 43.67 20.04 -14.15
N ARG A 406 42.90 19.35 -15.00
CA ARG A 406 42.84 17.88 -15.05
C ARG A 406 44.21 17.29 -15.39
N THR A 407 44.89 17.85 -16.40
CA THR A 407 46.19 17.36 -16.86
C THR A 407 47.28 17.51 -15.78
N ARG A 408 47.27 18.63 -15.04
CA ARG A 408 48.23 18.88 -13.95
C ARG A 408 48.08 17.91 -12.78
N PHE A 409 46.84 17.61 -12.38
CA PHE A 409 46.54 16.65 -11.31
C PHE A 409 46.94 15.22 -11.69
N LEU A 410 46.59 14.77 -12.90
CA LEU A 410 46.94 13.43 -13.39
C LEU A 410 48.45 13.22 -13.54
N ALA A 411 49.23 14.29 -13.78
CA ALA A 411 50.68 14.22 -13.86
C ALA A 411 51.38 14.04 -12.49
N GLN A 412 50.68 14.26 -11.38
CA GLN A 412 51.22 14.21 -10.02
C GLN A 412 50.68 13.03 -9.19
N ALA A 413 49.67 12.30 -9.68
CA ALA A 413 49.09 11.14 -9.01
C ALA A 413 49.85 9.84 -9.35
N PRO A 414 49.98 8.88 -8.40
CA PRO A 414 50.60 7.58 -8.68
C PRO A 414 49.75 6.74 -9.65
N PRO A 415 50.35 5.89 -10.51
CA PRO A 415 49.64 5.22 -11.60
C PRO A 415 48.80 4.02 -11.10
N PRO A 416 47.51 3.90 -11.45
CA PRO A 416 46.69 2.69 -11.26
C PRO A 416 46.62 1.81 -12.53
N PRO A 417 46.10 0.56 -12.44
CA PRO A 417 45.92 -0.33 -13.59
C PRO A 417 44.66 0.08 -14.38
N TRP A 418 44.72 -0.02 -15.72
CA TRP A 418 43.72 0.57 -16.61
C TRP A 418 42.82 -0.51 -17.22
N ASP A 419 41.53 -0.21 -17.36
CA ASP A 419 40.71 -0.62 -18.51
C ASP A 419 40.02 0.64 -19.07
N VAL A 420 40.09 0.81 -20.39
CA VAL A 420 39.62 2.01 -21.10
C VAL A 420 38.51 1.59 -22.04
N SER A 421 37.28 1.58 -21.53
CA SER A 421 36.09 1.58 -22.36
C SER A 421 35.21 2.77 -21.99
N ASP A 422 34.85 3.53 -23.02
CA ASP A 422 34.06 4.76 -23.01
C ASP A 422 34.74 6.03 -22.47
N ARG A 423 34.34 7.18 -23.03
CA ARG A 423 35.02 8.48 -22.99
C ARG A 423 35.01 9.18 -21.62
N TYR A 424 34.99 8.43 -20.52
CA TYR A 424 35.14 8.89 -19.14
C TYR A 424 36.19 8.04 -18.42
N VAL A 425 37.05 8.68 -17.63
CA VAL A 425 38.03 7.98 -16.77
C VAL A 425 37.42 7.83 -15.39
N THR A 426 37.12 6.60 -14.99
CA THR A 426 36.66 6.26 -13.64
C THR A 426 37.87 5.79 -12.83
N LEU A 427 38.13 6.41 -11.68
CA LEU A 427 39.16 5.98 -10.72
C LEU A 427 38.48 5.22 -9.59
N THR A 428 38.71 3.90 -9.50
CA THR A 428 38.25 3.07 -8.38
C THR A 428 39.37 2.98 -7.34
N LEU A 429 39.09 3.40 -6.11
CA LEU A 429 39.99 3.24 -4.98
C LEU A 429 39.45 2.12 -4.09
N ASP A 430 40.11 0.96 -4.09
CA ASP A 430 39.71 -0.16 -3.23
C ASP A 430 40.05 0.14 -1.77
N PHE A 431 39.03 0.21 -0.93
CA PHE A 431 39.17 0.17 0.53
C PHE A 431 38.53 -1.12 1.04
N ASN A 432 39.35 -1.98 1.66
CA ASN A 432 38.90 -3.22 2.27
C ASN A 432 38.60 -2.96 3.76
N PRO A 433 37.34 -2.85 4.21
CA PRO A 433 37.05 -2.75 5.63
C PRO A 433 37.21 -4.12 6.32
N PRO A 434 37.71 -4.19 7.58
CA PRO A 434 37.76 -5.44 8.32
C PRO A 434 36.34 -5.96 8.64
N ALA A 435 36.16 -7.28 8.59
CA ALA A 435 34.87 -7.95 8.77
C ALA A 435 34.25 -7.71 10.17
N PRO A 436 32.91 -7.61 10.28
CA PRO A 436 32.24 -7.46 11.57
C PRO A 436 32.23 -8.78 12.35
N VAL A 437 32.68 -8.73 13.59
CA VAL A 437 32.52 -9.82 14.58
C VAL A 437 31.11 -9.72 15.17
N PRO A 438 30.30 -10.80 15.20
CA PRO A 438 28.95 -10.74 15.76
C PRO A 438 29.01 -10.88 17.29
N THR A 439 28.76 -9.79 18.01
CA THR A 439 28.54 -9.83 19.47
C THR A 439 27.05 -9.66 19.76
N LEU A 440 26.41 -10.74 20.21
CA LEU A 440 25.06 -10.74 20.78
C LEU A 440 25.05 -9.99 22.12
N LEU A 441 24.50 -8.77 22.14
CA LEU A 441 24.14 -8.08 23.38
C LEU A 441 22.62 -8.16 23.56
N LYS A 442 22.18 -9.00 24.51
CA LYS A 442 20.83 -8.93 25.10
C LYS A 442 20.78 -7.70 26.01
N VAL A 443 19.99 -6.70 25.62
CA VAL A 443 19.63 -5.59 26.52
C VAL A 443 18.22 -5.85 27.06
N SER A 444 18.14 -6.09 28.36
CA SER A 444 16.90 -6.16 29.12
C SER A 444 16.37 -4.74 29.38
N ILE A 445 15.16 -4.45 28.92
CA ILE A 445 14.46 -3.18 29.20
C ILE A 445 13.92 -3.21 30.64
N PRO A 446 14.23 -2.24 31.52
CA PRO A 446 13.61 -2.18 32.84
C PRO A 446 12.11 -1.83 32.73
N GLN A 447 11.28 -2.53 33.49
CA GLN A 447 9.85 -2.26 33.60
C GLN A 447 9.59 -0.82 34.09
N GLN A 448 8.75 -0.08 33.36
CA GLN A 448 8.21 1.21 33.81
C GLN A 448 7.30 1.03 35.04
N PRO A 449 7.38 1.91 36.05
CA PRO A 449 6.43 1.91 37.15
C PRO A 449 5.05 2.38 36.68
N THR A 450 4.04 1.61 37.04
CA THR A 450 2.62 1.87 36.81
C THR A 450 2.14 3.05 37.65
N ALA A 451 2.08 4.24 37.04
CA ALA A 451 1.39 5.39 37.61
C ALA A 451 0.55 6.11 36.55
N SER A 452 -0.79 5.98 36.70
CA SER A 452 -1.83 6.92 36.28
C SER A 452 -1.42 7.95 35.20
N ALA A 453 -1.72 7.64 33.94
CA ALA A 453 -1.61 8.55 32.80
C ALA A 453 -2.59 9.74 32.91
N ARG A 454 -2.25 10.75 33.72
CA ARG A 454 -2.70 12.11 33.47
C ARG A 454 -1.94 12.62 32.24
N ARG A 455 -2.63 13.23 31.28
CA ARG A 455 -2.00 13.92 30.14
C ARG A 455 -1.00 14.93 30.69
N ALA A 456 0.28 14.60 30.66
CA ALA A 456 1.33 15.50 31.13
C ALA A 456 1.37 16.71 30.18
N GLY A 457 1.11 17.90 30.73
CA GLY A 457 1.25 19.16 30.01
C GLY A 457 2.72 19.46 29.65
N PRO A 458 3.00 20.64 29.08
CA PRO A 458 4.37 21.07 28.85
C PRO A 458 5.17 21.07 30.17
N CYS A 459 6.44 20.66 30.11
CA CYS A 459 7.35 20.66 31.25
C CYS A 459 7.53 22.10 31.77
N ALA A 460 7.40 22.29 33.09
CA ALA A 460 7.61 23.56 33.78
C ALA A 460 8.74 23.51 34.82
N CYS A 461 9.62 22.49 34.73
CA CYS A 461 10.78 22.38 35.61
C CYS A 461 11.81 23.46 35.26
N GLU A 462 12.40 24.10 36.27
CA GLU A 462 13.37 25.18 36.11
C GLU A 462 14.71 24.70 35.54
N ALA A 463 15.09 23.45 35.83
CA ALA A 463 16.25 22.76 35.26
C ALA A 463 15.88 21.30 34.93
N PRO A 464 15.24 21.03 33.79
CA PRO A 464 14.71 19.70 33.49
C PRO A 464 15.82 18.71 33.11
N SER A 465 15.82 17.53 33.73
CA SER A 465 16.56 16.37 33.20
C SER A 465 15.76 15.78 32.04
N LEU A 466 16.33 15.70 30.83
CA LEU A 466 15.59 15.33 29.63
C LEU A 466 16.00 13.96 29.09
N LEU A 467 15.01 13.21 28.59
CA LEU A 467 15.20 11.97 27.83
C LEU A 467 14.59 12.12 26.45
N ALA A 468 15.34 11.72 25.42
CA ALA A 468 14.87 11.63 24.05
C ALA A 468 15.00 10.19 23.54
N VAL A 469 14.00 9.74 22.78
CA VAL A 469 14.00 8.40 22.17
C VAL A 469 14.58 8.50 20.76
N PHE A 470 15.70 7.83 20.54
CA PHE A 470 16.37 7.69 19.25
C PHE A 470 16.17 6.26 18.69
N PRO A 471 16.45 6.01 17.40
CA PRO A 471 16.33 4.67 16.81
C PRO A 471 17.21 3.59 17.48
N ASP A 472 18.33 4.02 18.07
CA ASP A 472 19.34 3.19 18.75
C ASP A 472 19.15 3.09 20.27
N GLY A 473 18.22 3.85 20.86
CA GLY A 473 17.90 3.76 22.28
C GLY A 473 17.34 5.06 22.87
N VAL A 474 17.15 5.06 24.20
CA VAL A 474 16.78 6.27 24.95
C VAL A 474 18.07 6.90 25.47
N GLU A 475 18.31 8.17 25.14
CA GLU A 475 19.50 8.91 25.59
C GLU A 475 19.12 10.08 26.50
N VAL A 476 20.04 10.42 27.40
CA VAL A 476 19.98 11.64 28.21
C VAL A 476 20.40 12.82 27.34
N VAL A 477 19.56 13.85 27.35
CA VAL A 477 19.78 15.09 26.59
C VAL A 477 19.67 16.28 27.55
N GLU A 478 20.22 17.42 27.15
CA GLU A 478 20.21 18.63 27.97
C GLU A 478 19.56 19.79 27.22
N PRO A 479 18.87 20.70 27.92
CA PRO A 479 18.43 21.97 27.34
C PRO A 479 19.58 22.72 26.66
N CYS A 480 19.29 23.38 25.55
CA CYS A 480 20.22 24.31 24.93
C CYS A 480 19.49 25.53 24.38
N GLU A 481 20.25 26.58 24.06
CA GLU A 481 19.68 27.86 23.62
C GLU A 481 19.27 27.86 22.15
N GLU A 482 19.85 26.97 21.34
CA GLU A 482 19.62 26.91 19.89
C GLU A 482 18.94 25.59 19.47
N ASN A 483 18.07 25.64 18.46
CA ASN A 483 17.46 24.43 17.90
C ASN A 483 18.51 23.54 17.24
N THR A 484 18.67 22.34 17.78
CA THR A 484 19.46 21.31 17.11
C THR A 484 18.59 20.57 16.09
N PRO A 485 19.21 19.92 15.09
CA PRO A 485 18.47 19.04 14.19
C PRO A 485 17.65 17.98 14.96
N ALA A 486 18.20 17.44 16.04
CA ALA A 486 17.51 16.46 16.87
C ALA A 486 16.27 17.05 17.58
N SER A 487 16.36 18.25 18.15
CA SER A 487 15.22 18.89 18.82
C SER A 487 14.11 19.36 17.87
N ALA A 488 14.40 19.51 16.58
CA ALA A 488 13.41 19.86 15.57
C ALA A 488 12.53 18.68 15.14
N PHE A 489 13.03 17.44 15.27
CA PHE A 489 12.34 16.25 14.79
C PHE A 489 11.92 15.28 15.90
N LEU A 490 12.57 15.34 17.06
CA LEU A 490 12.32 14.43 18.17
C LEU A 490 11.83 15.21 19.39
N THR A 491 10.88 14.62 20.10
CA THR A 491 10.36 15.19 21.34
C THR A 491 11.16 14.69 22.53
N ALA A 492 11.70 15.60 23.33
CA ALA A 492 12.26 15.28 24.64
C ALA A 492 11.17 15.32 25.72
N ARG A 493 11.28 14.44 26.71
CA ARG A 493 10.44 14.46 27.91
C ARG A 493 11.30 14.70 29.13
N CYS A 494 10.78 15.48 30.06
CA CYS A 494 11.41 15.66 31.35
C CYS A 494 11.27 14.38 32.17
N GLN A 495 12.39 13.85 32.66
CA GLN A 495 12.46 12.67 33.50
C GLN A 495 11.79 12.93 34.87
N ASP A 496 11.86 14.16 35.37
CA ASP A 496 11.38 14.52 36.71
C ASP A 496 9.85 14.66 36.79
N CYS A 497 9.24 15.34 35.81
CA CYS A 497 7.79 15.58 35.78
C CYS A 497 7.02 14.77 34.72
N GLY A 498 7.71 14.09 33.81
CA GLY A 498 7.11 13.35 32.69
C GLY A 498 6.51 14.23 31.58
N GLY A 499 6.57 15.56 31.73
CA GLY A 499 6.04 16.54 30.78
C GLY A 499 6.85 16.64 29.49
N LEU A 500 6.19 17.03 28.39
CA LEU A 500 6.83 17.29 27.11
C LEU A 500 7.64 18.59 27.19
N TYR A 501 8.94 18.51 26.89
CA TYR A 501 9.80 19.69 26.83
C TYR A 501 9.70 20.31 25.43
N GLN A 502 9.29 21.58 25.37
CA GLN A 502 9.06 22.30 24.10
C GLN A 502 10.24 23.19 23.67
N GLY A 503 11.26 23.31 24.52
CA GLY A 503 12.45 24.10 24.22
C GLY A 503 13.49 23.33 23.39
N PRO A 504 14.51 24.03 22.86
CA PRO A 504 15.65 23.41 22.22
C PRO A 504 16.46 22.55 23.21
N TRP A 505 17.02 21.45 22.70
CA TRP A 505 17.85 20.53 23.49
C TRP A 505 18.92 19.88 22.59
N ARG A 506 20.00 19.39 23.20
CA ARG A 506 21.10 18.69 22.51
C ARG A 506 21.50 17.43 23.26
N ARG A 507 22.17 16.50 22.58
CA ARG A 507 22.75 15.31 23.23
C ARG A 507 23.80 15.75 24.26
N SER A 508 23.75 15.17 25.46
CA SER A 508 24.81 15.41 26.45
C SER A 508 26.10 14.78 25.94
N PRO A 509 27.23 15.51 25.90
CA PRO A 509 28.50 14.92 25.53
C PRO A 509 28.82 13.78 26.49
N ALA A 510 29.16 12.61 25.96
CA ALA A 510 29.55 11.47 26.77
C ALA A 510 30.66 11.91 27.73
N ARG A 511 30.44 11.77 29.04
CA ARG A 511 31.52 11.94 30.01
C ARG A 511 32.54 10.84 29.74
N VAL A 512 33.70 11.23 29.21
CA VAL A 512 34.86 10.34 28.98
C VAL A 512 35.42 9.87 30.32
#